data_AF-A0A7L4NXZ6-F1
#
_entry.id   AF-A0A7L4NXZ6-F1
#
_cell.length_a   1.000
_cell.length_b   1.000
_cell.length_c   1.000
_cell.angle_alpha   90.00
_cell.angle_beta   90.00
_cell.angle_gamma   90.00
#
_symmetry.space_group_name_H-M   'P 1'
#
loop_
_entity.id
_entity.type
_entity.pdbx_description
1 polymer ?
#
loop_
_entity_poly.entity_id
_entity_poly.type
_entity_poly.pdbx_seq_one_letter_code
_entity_poly.pdbx_strand_id
1 'polypeptide(L)'
;MNDTDSTKSVAELTPVILVHGWRPRKEEDVLVEWDVMKKALYKENIPYYEFNYLPATGDPYNYPTDLGKFIFDIRASTGYTGKFDIVCHSMGALVSRFYMMKNDNYKNIRQWIGIAPVNHGSALADLIDSRRLLYLLLKPLLYLYFRDIGSSGAVANMRTYDRQTLELNSSGPGHDGVMPGVTYHIIIGHQVPAQTKFISKLMGMVEWLIGTSKEEYESYKSVKRKGYVPTRVKLVENGETVYRWTAKGDGAVANEQSILGNITPKLIRGVGHNDLTKDPTVIELVVNFYKNYERS
;
A
#
# COMPACT_ATOMS: atom_id res chain seq x y z
N MET A 1 -30.15 31.60 -21.12
CA MET A 1 -28.72 31.67 -20.77
C MET A 1 -28.54 30.79 -19.56
N ASN A 2 -27.93 29.62 -19.75
CA ASN A 2 -27.66 28.66 -18.69
C ASN A 2 -26.37 29.10 -18.01
N ASP A 3 -26.48 29.67 -16.81
CA ASP A 3 -25.32 29.88 -15.98
C ASP A 3 -25.02 28.59 -15.22
N THR A 4 -23.84 28.07 -15.50
CA THR A 4 -23.28 26.87 -14.89
C THR A 4 -22.95 27.14 -13.43
N ASP A 5 -23.81 26.64 -12.53
CA ASP A 5 -23.52 26.51 -11.12
C ASP A 5 -22.37 25.51 -10.93
N SER A 6 -21.14 26.03 -10.96
CA SER A 6 -19.88 25.27 -10.92
C SER A 6 -18.96 25.72 -9.80
N THR A 7 -19.52 26.27 -8.72
CA THR A 7 -18.73 26.61 -7.54
C THR A 7 -19.43 26.12 -6.28
N LYS A 8 -19.45 24.79 -6.09
CA LYS A 8 -19.47 24.28 -4.72
C LYS A 8 -18.29 24.93 -4.00
N SER A 9 -18.57 25.66 -2.92
CA SER A 9 -17.50 26.26 -2.13
C SER A 9 -16.53 25.16 -1.65
N VAL A 10 -15.25 25.49 -1.43
CA VAL A 10 -14.24 24.54 -0.91
C VAL A 10 -14.70 23.85 0.38
N ALA A 11 -15.67 24.43 1.11
CA ALA A 11 -16.29 23.84 2.30
C ALA A 11 -17.20 22.62 2.01
N GLU A 12 -17.65 22.42 0.76
CA GLU A 12 -18.49 21.27 0.37
C GLU A 12 -17.70 20.11 -0.26
N LEU A 13 -16.47 20.34 -0.72
CA LEU A 13 -15.64 19.29 -1.31
C LEU A 13 -15.03 18.39 -0.23
N THR A 14 -14.98 17.09 -0.50
CA THR A 14 -14.38 16.11 0.42
C THR A 14 -12.85 16.11 0.26
N PRO A 15 -12.04 16.45 1.26
CA PRO A 15 -10.59 16.42 1.09
C PRO A 15 -10.03 14.99 1.04
N VAL A 16 -9.03 14.80 0.19
CA VAL A 16 -8.27 13.54 0.05
C VAL A 16 -7.04 13.59 0.97
N ILE A 17 -6.85 12.56 1.78
CA ILE A 17 -5.64 12.36 2.58
C ILE A 17 -4.75 11.35 1.87
N LEU A 18 -3.53 11.77 1.52
CA LEU A 18 -2.51 10.94 0.89
C LEU A 18 -1.62 10.31 1.96
N VAL A 19 -1.59 8.97 2.03
CA VAL A 19 -0.87 8.20 3.06
C VAL A 19 0.17 7.29 2.40
N HIS A 20 1.45 7.70 2.43
CA HIS A 20 2.54 6.97 1.78
C HIS A 20 2.86 5.64 2.48
N GLY A 21 3.74 4.82 1.87
CA GLY A 21 4.19 3.53 2.40
C GLY A 21 5.52 3.58 3.18
N TRP A 22 6.13 2.40 3.37
CA TRP A 22 7.46 2.24 3.96
C TRP A 22 8.53 2.84 3.05
N ARG A 23 9.41 3.67 3.62
CA ARG A 23 10.50 4.34 2.89
C ARG A 23 10.06 4.95 1.56
N PRO A 24 9.12 5.91 1.62
CA PRO A 24 8.61 6.53 0.42
C PRO A 24 9.74 7.24 -0.33
N ARG A 25 9.52 7.50 -1.63
CA ARG A 25 10.46 8.28 -2.43
C ARG A 25 10.66 9.67 -1.83
N LYS A 26 11.91 10.07 -1.71
CA LYS A 26 12.32 11.39 -1.23
C LYS A 26 13.41 12.01 -2.09
N GLU A 27 13.42 13.33 -2.18
CA GLU A 27 14.49 14.14 -2.76
C GLU A 27 14.93 15.16 -1.70
N GLU A 28 16.21 15.17 -1.32
CA GLU A 28 16.74 16.08 -0.28
C GLU A 28 15.91 16.10 1.03
N ASP A 29 15.48 14.93 1.49
CA ASP A 29 14.59 14.72 2.66
C ASP A 29 13.14 15.24 2.52
N VAL A 30 12.76 15.74 1.34
CA VAL A 30 11.38 16.09 0.99
C VAL A 30 10.66 14.87 0.43
N LEU A 31 9.43 14.64 0.90
CA LEU A 31 8.55 13.58 0.40
C LEU A 31 8.06 13.93 -1.02
N VAL A 32 8.42 13.09 -2.01
CA VAL A 32 8.02 13.27 -3.43
C VAL A 32 7.24 12.07 -3.97
N GLU A 33 6.77 11.19 -3.09
CA GLU A 33 6.01 9.99 -3.46
C GLU A 33 4.73 10.37 -4.23
N TRP A 34 4.04 11.41 -3.78
CA TRP A 34 2.74 11.80 -4.28
C TRP A 34 2.75 12.92 -5.32
N ASP A 35 3.92 13.40 -5.78
CA ASP A 35 3.98 14.62 -6.60
C ASP A 35 3.15 14.58 -7.87
N VAL A 36 3.11 13.44 -8.56
CA VAL A 36 2.29 13.28 -9.77
C VAL A 36 0.80 13.25 -9.42
N MET A 37 0.43 12.56 -8.34
CA MET A 37 -0.96 12.53 -7.83
C MET A 37 -1.41 13.92 -7.38
N LYS A 38 -0.60 14.63 -6.59
CA LYS A 38 -0.87 16.01 -6.10
C LYS A 38 -1.12 16.97 -7.27
N LYS A 39 -0.30 16.90 -8.33
CA LYS A 39 -0.50 17.68 -9.55
C LYS A 39 -1.84 17.39 -10.23
N ALA A 40 -2.23 16.11 -10.31
CA ALA A 40 -3.51 15.72 -10.89
C ALA A 40 -4.70 16.18 -10.04
N LEU A 41 -4.68 15.96 -8.72
CA LEU A 41 -5.73 16.42 -7.80
C LEU A 41 -5.88 17.94 -7.85
N TYR A 42 -4.77 18.67 -7.86
CA TYR A 42 -4.77 20.13 -8.01
C TYR A 42 -5.42 20.58 -9.32
N LYS A 43 -5.05 19.96 -10.45
CA LYS A 43 -5.63 20.27 -11.76
C LYS A 43 -7.15 20.05 -11.80
N GLU A 44 -7.63 19.07 -11.05
CA GLU A 44 -9.05 18.70 -10.96
C GLU A 44 -9.81 19.46 -9.85
N ASN A 45 -9.17 20.43 -9.19
CA ASN A 45 -9.70 21.18 -8.04
C ASN A 45 -10.16 20.29 -6.88
N ILE A 46 -9.50 19.14 -6.69
CA ILE A 46 -9.78 18.23 -5.57
C ILE A 46 -8.90 18.64 -4.39
N PRO A 47 -9.47 19.04 -3.23
CA PRO A 47 -8.67 19.39 -2.07
C PRO A 47 -7.94 18.16 -1.53
N TYR A 48 -6.68 18.32 -1.14
CA TYR A 48 -5.89 17.23 -0.60
C TYR A 48 -4.92 17.68 0.49
N TYR A 49 -4.55 16.72 1.34
CA TYR A 49 -3.55 16.85 2.38
C TYR A 49 -2.59 15.66 2.32
N GLU A 50 -1.29 15.91 2.47
CA GLU A 50 -0.27 14.87 2.48
C GLU A 50 0.14 14.54 3.92
N PHE A 51 -0.19 13.33 4.37
CA PHE A 51 0.23 12.87 5.70
C PHE A 51 1.67 12.37 5.63
N ASN A 52 2.59 13.16 6.18
CA ASN A 52 4.02 12.88 6.22
C ASN A 52 4.43 12.36 7.60
N TYR A 53 4.89 11.11 7.65
CA TYR A 53 5.36 10.44 8.87
C TYR A 53 6.75 9.82 8.67
N LEU A 54 7.61 10.55 7.94
CA LEU A 54 9.01 10.18 7.76
C LEU A 54 9.72 9.94 9.11
N PRO A 55 10.65 8.97 9.18
CA PRO A 55 11.22 8.19 8.08
C PRO A 55 10.35 7.00 7.61
N ALA A 56 9.17 6.78 8.20
CA ALA A 56 8.26 5.69 7.84
C ALA A 56 8.89 4.29 7.99
N THR A 57 9.77 4.11 8.98
CA THR A 57 10.47 2.85 9.27
C THR A 57 10.07 2.21 10.61
N GLY A 58 9.26 2.91 11.40
CA GLY A 58 8.79 2.47 12.70
C GLY A 58 7.61 1.50 12.58
N ASP A 59 6.97 1.28 13.71
CA ASP A 59 5.80 0.42 13.81
C ASP A 59 4.57 1.08 13.12
N PRO A 60 3.95 0.45 12.10
CA PRO A 60 2.73 0.94 11.46
C PRO A 60 1.53 1.06 12.40
N TYR A 61 1.56 0.49 13.61
CA TYR A 61 0.50 0.60 14.61
C TYR A 61 0.56 1.87 15.45
N ASN A 62 1.70 2.57 15.42
CA ASN A 62 1.90 3.86 16.12
C ASN A 62 1.45 5.05 15.27
N TYR A 63 1.71 5.01 13.96
CA TYR A 63 1.30 6.07 13.01
C TYR A 63 -0.20 6.41 12.93
N PRO A 64 -1.15 5.51 13.23
CA PRO A 64 -2.57 5.84 13.29
C PRO A 64 -2.90 6.97 14.27
N THR A 65 -2.16 7.07 15.38
CA THR A 65 -2.33 8.17 16.35
C THR A 65 -1.90 9.50 15.73
N ASP A 66 -0.76 9.50 15.03
CA ASP A 66 -0.25 10.67 14.31
C ASP A 66 -1.19 11.10 13.17
N LEU A 67 -1.76 10.12 12.45
CA LEU A 67 -2.78 10.38 11.42
C LEU A 67 -4.04 11.01 12.03
N GLY A 68 -4.47 10.55 13.21
CA GLY A 68 -5.58 11.16 13.94
C GLY A 68 -5.29 12.60 14.35
N LYS A 69 -4.08 12.88 14.86
CA LYS A 69 -3.66 14.24 15.17
C LYS A 69 -3.63 15.12 13.90
N PHE A 70 -3.09 14.61 12.81
CA PHE A 70 -3.05 15.32 11.54
C PHE A 70 -4.44 15.72 11.03
N ILE A 71 -5.40 14.79 11.08
CA ILE A 71 -6.80 15.07 10.74
C ILE A 71 -7.39 16.11 11.68
N PHE A 72 -7.15 16.00 12.99
CA PHE A 72 -7.59 17.00 13.96
C PHE A 72 -7.04 18.40 13.64
N ASP A 73 -5.75 18.52 13.33
CA ASP A 73 -5.10 19.79 13.00
C ASP A 73 -5.69 20.41 11.71
N ILE A 74 -6.02 19.60 10.70
CA ILE A 74 -6.74 20.06 9.49
C ILE A 74 -8.10 20.63 9.88
N ARG A 75 -8.88 19.91 10.68
CA ARG A 75 -10.19 20.38 11.12
C ARG A 75 -10.09 21.67 11.92
N ALA A 76 -9.13 21.76 12.84
CA ALA A 76 -8.92 22.94 13.68
C ALA A 76 -8.52 24.18 12.87
N SER A 77 -7.66 24.00 11.86
CA SER A 77 -7.16 25.11 11.03
C SER A 77 -8.15 25.56 9.94
N THR A 78 -9.00 24.67 9.44
CA THR A 78 -9.90 24.97 8.30
C THR A 78 -11.37 25.08 8.69
N GLY A 79 -11.76 24.61 9.87
CA GLY A 79 -13.16 24.46 10.26
C GLY A 79 -13.89 23.31 9.57
N TYR A 80 -13.19 22.46 8.79
CA TYR A 80 -13.81 21.36 8.06
C TYR A 80 -14.39 20.30 9.01
N THR A 81 -15.69 20.03 8.91
CA THR A 81 -16.40 19.04 9.76
C THR A 81 -16.87 17.80 8.99
N GLY A 82 -16.73 17.78 7.66
CA GLY A 82 -17.14 16.67 6.80
C GLY A 82 -16.25 15.43 6.90
N LYS A 83 -16.51 14.43 6.05
CA LYS A 83 -15.71 13.20 5.96
C LYS A 83 -14.44 13.41 5.12
N PHE A 84 -13.50 12.47 5.15
CA PHE A 84 -12.33 12.47 4.29
C PHE A 84 -12.32 11.26 3.36
N ASP A 85 -11.66 11.41 2.21
CA ASP A 85 -11.23 10.28 1.40
C ASP A 85 -9.79 9.94 1.77
N ILE A 86 -9.44 8.66 1.80
CA ILE A 86 -8.07 8.22 1.98
C ILE A 86 -7.57 7.60 0.69
N VAL A 87 -6.42 8.06 0.20
CA VAL A 87 -5.62 7.37 -0.82
C VAL A 87 -4.33 6.93 -0.15
N CYS A 88 -4.06 5.63 -0.16
CA CYS A 88 -2.90 5.08 0.52
C CYS A 88 -2.09 4.16 -0.40
N HIS A 89 -0.79 4.05 -0.13
CA HIS A 89 0.12 3.17 -0.86
C HIS A 89 0.83 2.22 0.09
N SER A 90 0.93 0.94 -0.30
CA SER A 90 1.74 -0.04 0.41
C SER A 90 1.42 -0.06 1.92
N MET A 91 2.41 0.11 2.80
CA MET A 91 2.26 0.15 4.27
C MET A 91 1.23 1.18 4.74
N GLY A 92 1.02 2.27 4.00
CA GLY A 92 0.02 3.29 4.31
C GLY A 92 -1.39 2.71 4.40
N ALA A 93 -1.64 1.56 3.76
CA ALA A 93 -2.88 0.82 3.89
C ALA A 93 -3.11 0.31 5.32
N LEU A 94 -2.09 -0.26 5.96
CA LEU A 94 -2.18 -0.68 7.36
C LEU A 94 -2.38 0.56 8.25
N VAL A 95 -1.54 1.59 8.11
CA VAL A 95 -1.64 2.83 8.90
C VAL A 95 -3.05 3.42 8.88
N SER A 96 -3.63 3.56 7.68
CA SER A 96 -4.98 4.13 7.53
C SER A 96 -6.09 3.19 8.01
N ARG A 97 -5.99 1.88 7.80
CA ARG A 97 -6.98 0.92 8.31
C ARG A 97 -6.96 0.80 9.84
N PHE A 98 -5.78 0.82 10.47
CA PHE A 98 -5.70 0.90 11.94
C PHE A 98 -6.26 2.21 12.48
N TYR A 99 -6.06 3.33 11.78
CA TYR A 99 -6.71 4.58 12.15
C TYR A 99 -8.23 4.42 12.14
N MET A 100 -8.80 3.88 11.05
CA MET A 100 -10.24 3.66 10.92
C MET A 100 -10.82 2.72 11.99
N MET A 101 -10.07 1.69 12.38
CA MET A 101 -10.48 0.72 13.41
C MET A 101 -10.54 1.34 14.81
N LYS A 102 -9.71 2.33 15.11
CA LYS A 102 -9.68 2.97 16.44
C LYS A 102 -10.84 3.96 16.59
N ASN A 103 -11.51 3.93 17.76
CA ASN A 103 -12.47 4.95 18.21
C ASN A 103 -13.56 5.31 17.17
N ASP A 104 -14.04 4.34 16.40
CA ASP A 104 -14.99 4.54 15.30
C ASP A 104 -14.57 5.60 14.26
N ASN A 105 -13.27 5.86 14.10
CA ASN A 105 -12.75 6.85 13.17
C ASN A 105 -13.16 6.59 11.72
N TYR A 106 -13.50 5.35 11.36
CA TYR A 106 -14.07 5.00 10.07
C TYR A 106 -15.32 5.82 9.71
N LYS A 107 -16.10 6.30 10.71
CA LYS A 107 -17.26 7.19 10.50
C LYS A 107 -16.86 8.52 9.87
N ASN A 108 -15.62 8.96 10.06
CA ASN A 108 -15.06 10.16 9.46
C ASN A 108 -14.53 9.93 8.04
N ILE A 109 -14.54 8.69 7.54
CA ILE A 109 -14.02 8.34 6.22
C ILE A 109 -15.19 8.02 5.30
N ARG A 110 -15.14 8.58 4.08
CA ARG A 110 -16.14 8.36 3.04
C ARG A 110 -15.74 7.19 2.15
N GLN A 111 -14.53 7.24 1.61
CA GLN A 111 -13.95 6.14 0.87
C GLN A 111 -12.47 5.94 1.19
N TRP A 112 -12.01 4.72 0.98
CA TRP A 112 -10.64 4.28 1.15
C TRP A 112 -10.15 3.65 -0.15
N ILE A 113 -9.07 4.20 -0.71
CA ILE A 113 -8.48 3.80 -1.98
C ILE A 113 -7.07 3.29 -1.72
N GLY A 114 -6.88 1.98 -1.81
CA GLY A 114 -5.60 1.32 -1.62
C GLY A 114 -4.87 1.08 -2.95
N ILE A 115 -3.68 1.64 -3.10
CA ILE A 115 -2.75 1.41 -4.21
C ILE A 115 -1.68 0.44 -3.75
N ALA A 116 -1.62 -0.77 -4.33
CA ALA A 116 -0.77 -1.87 -3.89
C ALA A 116 -0.78 -2.07 -2.35
N PRO A 117 -1.96 -2.14 -1.70
CA PRO A 117 -2.02 -2.15 -0.25
C PRO A 117 -1.47 -3.45 0.34
N VAL A 118 -0.79 -3.39 1.48
CA VAL A 118 -0.27 -4.59 2.19
C VAL A 118 -1.30 -5.12 3.20
N ASN A 119 -2.54 -5.30 2.76
CA ASN A 119 -3.68 -5.56 3.63
C ASN A 119 -3.54 -6.81 4.50
N HIS A 120 -2.96 -7.88 3.95
CA HIS A 120 -2.69 -9.14 4.63
C HIS A 120 -1.20 -9.37 4.93
N GLY A 121 -0.42 -8.30 4.98
CA GLY A 121 1.05 -8.37 5.02
C GLY A 121 1.65 -8.85 3.69
N SER A 122 2.97 -8.94 3.64
CA SER A 122 3.72 -9.37 2.46
C SER A 122 4.51 -10.64 2.77
N ALA A 123 4.40 -11.64 1.89
CA ALA A 123 5.18 -12.86 2.03
C ALA A 123 6.68 -12.57 1.83
N LEU A 124 7.04 -11.47 1.18
CA LEU A 124 8.42 -11.01 1.10
C LEU A 124 8.94 -10.60 2.48
N ALA A 125 8.11 -9.96 3.32
CA ALA A 125 8.49 -9.63 4.69
C ALA A 125 8.74 -10.88 5.54
N ASP A 126 7.95 -11.94 5.36
CA ASP A 126 8.17 -13.24 6.01
C ASP A 126 9.52 -13.87 5.60
N LEU A 127 9.93 -13.69 4.33
CA LEU A 127 11.22 -14.19 3.84
C LEU A 127 12.38 -13.44 4.50
N ILE A 128 12.28 -12.12 4.57
CA ILE A 128 13.29 -11.27 5.19
C ILE A 128 13.44 -11.61 6.68
N ASP A 129 12.34 -11.85 7.39
CA ASP A 129 12.35 -12.23 8.80
C ASP A 129 12.94 -13.63 9.04
N SER A 130 12.49 -14.64 8.31
CA SER A 130 13.01 -16.02 8.43
C SER A 130 14.49 -16.15 8.07
N ARG A 131 15.02 -15.23 7.26
CA ARG A 131 16.43 -15.15 6.89
C ARG A 131 17.16 -14.00 7.59
N ARG A 132 16.60 -13.41 8.64
CA ARG A 132 17.15 -12.22 9.31
C ARG A 132 18.58 -12.41 9.79
N LEU A 133 18.92 -13.59 10.34
CA LEU A 133 20.31 -13.89 10.74
C LEU A 133 21.26 -13.88 9.54
N LEU A 134 20.87 -14.50 8.43
CA LEU A 134 21.66 -14.55 7.20
C LEU A 134 21.77 -13.16 6.55
N TYR A 135 20.68 -12.38 6.57
CA TYR A 135 20.68 -10.97 6.17
C TYR A 135 21.62 -10.13 7.04
N LEU A 136 21.63 -10.33 8.36
CA LEU A 136 22.52 -9.63 9.29
C LEU A 136 24.00 -10.03 9.10
N LEU A 137 24.27 -11.30 8.78
CA LEU A 137 25.61 -11.80 8.46
C LEU A 137 26.14 -11.25 7.11
N LEU A 138 25.25 -11.08 6.13
CA LEU A 138 25.56 -10.50 4.81
C LEU A 138 25.44 -8.97 4.79
N LYS A 139 25.04 -8.36 5.92
CA LYS A 139 24.83 -6.92 6.07
C LYS A 139 26.02 -6.13 5.53
N PRO A 140 27.30 -6.46 5.75
CA PRO A 140 28.43 -5.69 5.21
C PRO A 140 28.47 -5.66 3.66
N LEU A 141 28.07 -6.75 3.01
CA LEU A 141 28.05 -6.89 1.55
C LEU A 141 26.83 -6.18 0.93
N LEU A 142 25.69 -6.19 1.65
CA LEU A 142 24.44 -5.55 1.24
C LEU A 142 24.32 -4.08 1.66
N TYR A 143 25.07 -3.62 2.68
CA TYR A 143 25.07 -2.26 3.23
C TYR A 143 25.52 -1.22 2.21
N LEU A 144 26.38 -1.61 1.27
CA LEU A 144 26.79 -0.79 0.13
C LEU A 144 25.63 -0.44 -0.83
N TYR A 145 24.54 -1.21 -0.82
CA TYR A 145 23.37 -1.03 -1.70
C TYR A 145 22.07 -0.75 -0.95
N PHE A 146 21.96 -1.19 0.30
CA PHE A 146 20.73 -1.17 1.09
C PHE A 146 21.03 -0.76 2.54
N ARG A 147 20.92 0.54 2.83
CA ARG A 147 20.89 1.01 4.22
C ARG A 147 19.69 0.37 4.93
N ASP A 148 19.92 -0.58 5.83
CA ASP A 148 18.99 -1.11 6.84
C ASP A 148 17.62 -1.69 6.39
N ILE A 149 17.58 -2.73 5.54
CA ILE A 149 16.32 -3.49 5.29
C ILE A 149 15.92 -4.37 6.50
N GLY A 150 16.87 -4.76 7.36
CA GLY A 150 16.68 -5.78 8.41
C GLY A 150 16.42 -5.29 9.84
N SER A 151 16.26 -3.98 10.07
CA SER A 151 16.07 -3.41 11.43
C SER A 151 14.89 -2.44 11.58
N SER A 152 14.09 -2.23 10.53
CA SER A 152 12.90 -1.38 10.64
C SER A 152 11.71 -2.17 11.21
N GLY A 153 11.10 -1.67 12.29
CA GLY A 153 9.86 -2.23 12.86
C GLY A 153 8.74 -2.38 11.81
N ALA A 154 8.76 -1.54 10.78
CA ALA A 154 7.85 -1.63 9.62
C ALA A 154 7.86 -3.00 8.92
N VAL A 155 9.04 -3.58 8.65
CA VAL A 155 9.13 -4.87 7.92
C VAL A 155 8.62 -6.01 8.80
N ALA A 156 8.90 -5.97 10.10
CA ALA A 156 8.35 -6.95 11.04
C ALA A 156 6.81 -6.88 11.08
N ASN A 157 6.24 -5.69 11.05
CA ASN A 157 4.79 -5.55 11.21
C ASN A 157 4.02 -5.67 9.88
N MET A 158 4.74 -5.79 8.75
CA MET A 158 4.18 -6.16 7.45
C MET A 158 4.26 -7.67 7.17
N ARG A 159 4.64 -8.51 8.14
CA ARG A 159 4.61 -9.98 8.00
C ARG A 159 3.18 -10.48 7.90
N THR A 160 2.96 -11.54 7.13
CA THR A 160 1.62 -12.12 6.94
C THR A 160 1.05 -12.84 8.17
N TYR A 161 1.91 -13.07 9.16
CA TYR A 161 1.57 -13.66 10.45
C TYR A 161 1.70 -12.65 11.60
N ASP A 162 1.83 -11.36 11.28
CA ASP A 162 1.86 -10.35 12.32
C ASP A 162 0.53 -10.30 13.08
N ARG A 163 0.59 -10.38 14.41
CA ARG A 163 -0.58 -10.47 15.28
C ARG A 163 -1.56 -9.33 15.07
N GLN A 164 -1.08 -8.10 14.96
CA GLN A 164 -1.94 -6.93 14.88
C GLN A 164 -2.57 -6.81 13.48
N THR A 165 -1.83 -7.18 12.42
CA THR A 165 -2.41 -7.31 11.07
C THR A 165 -3.50 -8.39 11.04
N LEU A 166 -3.28 -9.53 11.70
CA LEU A 166 -4.31 -10.58 11.82
C LEU A 166 -5.53 -10.11 12.61
N GLU A 167 -5.32 -9.35 13.70
CA GLU A 167 -6.41 -8.75 14.49
C GLU A 167 -7.23 -7.75 13.65
N LEU A 168 -6.56 -6.88 12.89
CA LEU A 168 -7.22 -5.96 11.95
C LEU A 168 -8.06 -6.73 10.93
N ASN A 169 -7.51 -7.77 10.30
CA ASN A 169 -8.22 -8.57 9.31
C ASN A 169 -9.28 -9.49 9.94
N SER A 170 -9.30 -9.66 11.27
CA SER A 170 -10.38 -10.35 11.98
C SER A 170 -11.50 -9.40 12.42
N SER A 171 -11.31 -8.09 12.29
CA SER A 171 -12.29 -7.07 12.68
C SER A 171 -13.35 -6.79 11.60
N GLY A 172 -14.42 -6.07 11.97
CA GLY A 172 -15.49 -5.64 11.07
C GLY A 172 -16.66 -6.65 10.93
N PRO A 173 -17.86 -6.20 10.52
CA PRO A 173 -19.09 -7.01 10.48
C PRO A 173 -19.12 -8.09 9.37
N GLY A 174 -18.14 -8.12 8.47
CA GLY A 174 -18.02 -9.10 7.38
C GLY A 174 -16.69 -9.85 7.32
N HIS A 175 -15.84 -9.70 8.35
CA HIS A 175 -14.42 -10.10 8.36
C HIS A 175 -13.56 -9.32 7.34
N ASP A 176 -12.23 -9.40 7.48
CA ASP A 176 -11.22 -8.67 6.71
C ASP A 176 -11.10 -7.15 6.97
N GLY A 177 -11.51 -6.70 8.16
CA GLY A 177 -11.31 -5.32 8.61
C GLY A 177 -11.95 -4.25 7.73
N VAL A 178 -13.00 -4.62 6.99
CA VAL A 178 -13.82 -3.70 6.18
C VAL A 178 -14.84 -3.04 7.10
N MET A 179 -14.82 -1.72 7.14
CA MET A 179 -15.66 -0.92 8.03
C MET A 179 -16.99 -0.56 7.37
N PRO A 180 -18.12 -0.66 8.09
CA PRO A 180 -19.43 -0.37 7.52
C PRO A 180 -19.55 1.12 7.16
N GLY A 181 -20.15 1.41 6.01
CA GLY A 181 -20.38 2.78 5.54
C GLY A 181 -19.16 3.48 4.95
N VAL A 182 -18.03 2.78 4.76
CA VAL A 182 -16.87 3.23 3.98
C VAL A 182 -16.85 2.48 2.65
N THR A 183 -16.70 3.20 1.54
CA THR A 183 -16.51 2.59 0.22
C THR A 183 -15.04 2.25 0.01
N TYR A 184 -14.73 1.02 -0.42
CA TYR A 184 -13.36 0.56 -0.62
C TYR A 184 -13.04 0.37 -2.11
N HIS A 185 -11.89 0.89 -2.53
CA HIS A 185 -11.31 0.67 -3.85
C HIS A 185 -9.89 0.11 -3.70
N ILE A 186 -9.57 -0.89 -4.52
CA ILE A 186 -8.26 -1.55 -4.50
C ILE A 186 -7.68 -1.49 -5.91
N ILE A 187 -6.48 -0.94 -6.03
CA ILE A 187 -5.72 -0.84 -7.28
C ILE A 187 -4.42 -1.59 -7.07
N ILE A 188 -4.11 -2.59 -7.90
CA ILE A 188 -2.95 -3.46 -7.71
C ILE A 188 -2.17 -3.65 -9.00
N GLY A 189 -0.84 -3.68 -8.89
CA GLY A 189 0.05 -4.06 -9.99
C GLY A 189 -0.07 -5.55 -10.30
N HIS A 190 0.08 -5.90 -11.56
CA HIS A 190 -0.12 -7.27 -12.03
C HIS A 190 0.85 -7.59 -13.17
N GLN A 191 1.49 -8.78 -13.14
CA GLN A 191 2.31 -9.27 -14.24
C GLN A 191 3.36 -8.26 -14.71
N VAL A 192 4.21 -7.81 -13.79
CA VAL A 192 5.26 -6.82 -14.07
C VAL A 192 6.37 -7.48 -14.91
N PRO A 193 6.75 -6.94 -16.08
CA PRO A 193 7.85 -7.45 -16.89
C PRO A 193 9.21 -7.40 -16.16
N ALA A 194 10.02 -8.44 -16.32
CA ALA A 194 11.35 -8.57 -15.68
C ALA A 194 12.35 -7.46 -16.06
N GLN A 195 12.13 -6.80 -17.21
CA GLN A 195 12.93 -5.66 -17.68
C GLN A 195 12.73 -4.37 -16.86
N THR A 196 11.78 -4.35 -15.92
CA THR A 196 11.64 -3.24 -14.96
C THR A 196 12.80 -3.24 -13.97
N LYS A 197 13.39 -2.05 -13.74
CA LYS A 197 14.74 -1.90 -13.16
C LYS A 197 14.83 -2.11 -11.65
N PHE A 198 13.74 -2.03 -10.90
CA PHE A 198 13.83 -1.92 -9.44
C PHE A 198 14.09 -3.26 -8.72
N ILE A 199 13.28 -4.30 -8.98
CA ILE A 199 13.34 -5.56 -8.23
C ILE A 199 14.28 -6.58 -8.87
N SER A 200 14.50 -6.50 -10.19
CA SER A 200 15.41 -7.42 -10.89
C SER A 200 16.84 -7.36 -10.34
N LYS A 201 17.29 -6.17 -9.90
CA LYS A 201 18.63 -5.97 -9.33
C LYS A 201 18.74 -6.45 -7.88
N LEU A 202 17.71 -6.20 -7.04
CA LEU A 202 17.67 -6.70 -5.66
C LEU A 202 17.56 -8.24 -5.64
N MET A 203 16.59 -8.80 -6.37
CA MET A 203 16.32 -10.24 -6.37
C MET A 203 17.41 -11.07 -7.06
N GLY A 204 18.09 -10.52 -8.08
CA GLY A 204 19.22 -11.18 -8.72
C GLY A 204 20.39 -11.43 -7.76
N MET A 205 20.60 -10.57 -6.76
CA MET A 205 21.65 -10.74 -5.76
C MET A 205 21.30 -11.71 -4.63
N VAL A 206 20.01 -11.92 -4.39
CA VAL A 206 19.50 -12.82 -3.33
C VAL A 206 18.89 -14.09 -3.91
N GLU A 207 19.22 -14.47 -5.15
CA GLU A 207 18.65 -15.63 -5.85
C GLU A 207 18.73 -16.95 -5.08
N TRP A 208 19.74 -17.11 -4.22
CA TRP A 208 19.89 -18.29 -3.37
C TRP A 208 19.03 -18.25 -2.09
N LEU A 209 18.51 -17.09 -1.69
CA LEU A 209 17.63 -16.92 -0.53
C LEU A 209 16.16 -17.27 -0.84
N ILE A 210 15.84 -17.51 -2.12
CA ILE A 210 14.50 -17.51 -2.70
C ILE A 210 13.69 -18.79 -2.43
N GLY A 211 14.33 -19.90 -2.07
CA GLY A 211 13.66 -21.17 -1.79
C GLY A 211 13.95 -21.68 -0.39
N THR A 212 12.91 -21.86 0.40
CA THR A 212 12.94 -22.75 1.58
C THR A 212 12.69 -24.21 1.16
N SER A 213 12.06 -24.42 0.01
CA SER A 213 11.74 -25.72 -0.58
C SER A 213 12.03 -25.78 -2.08
N LYS A 214 12.12 -27.00 -2.61
CA LYS A 214 12.26 -27.26 -4.06
C LYS A 214 11.10 -26.65 -4.84
N GLU A 215 9.89 -26.74 -4.32
CA GLU A 215 8.67 -26.23 -4.96
C GLU A 215 8.67 -24.70 -5.07
N GLU A 216 9.07 -24.01 -3.99
CA GLU A 216 9.19 -22.56 -3.99
C GLU A 216 10.21 -22.11 -5.05
N TYR A 217 11.36 -22.79 -5.13
CA TYR A 217 12.37 -22.51 -6.15
C TYR A 217 11.91 -22.79 -7.59
N GLU A 218 11.18 -23.89 -7.84
CA GLU A 218 10.61 -24.18 -9.16
C GLU A 218 9.57 -23.13 -9.59
N SER A 219 8.72 -22.68 -8.66
CA SER A 219 7.77 -21.60 -8.93
C SER A 219 8.47 -20.30 -9.31
N TYR A 220 9.57 -19.95 -8.63
CA TYR A 220 10.39 -18.79 -8.96
C TYR A 220 10.95 -18.86 -10.39
N LYS A 221 11.62 -19.98 -10.73
CA LYS A 221 12.15 -20.20 -12.07
C LYS A 221 11.06 -20.13 -13.13
N SER A 222 9.88 -20.68 -12.84
CA SER A 222 8.72 -20.64 -13.72
C SER A 222 8.28 -19.21 -14.04
N VAL A 223 8.19 -18.33 -13.03
CA VAL A 223 7.82 -16.92 -13.23
C VAL A 223 8.88 -16.18 -14.03
N LYS A 224 10.17 -16.38 -13.72
CA LYS A 224 11.27 -15.77 -14.48
C LYS A 224 11.30 -16.21 -15.94
N ARG A 225 11.14 -17.50 -16.23
CA ARG A 225 11.07 -18.01 -17.61
C ARG A 225 9.92 -17.40 -18.42
N LYS A 226 8.83 -17.00 -17.74
CA LYS A 226 7.70 -16.30 -18.36
C LYS A 226 7.96 -14.80 -18.57
N GLY A 227 9.12 -14.27 -18.16
CA GLY A 227 9.51 -12.88 -18.38
C GLY A 227 8.93 -11.90 -17.37
N TYR A 228 8.45 -12.36 -16.21
CA TYR A 228 7.87 -11.50 -15.18
C TYR A 228 8.75 -11.36 -13.94
N VAL A 229 8.54 -10.30 -13.18
CA VAL A 229 9.08 -10.08 -11.84
C VAL A 229 8.41 -11.07 -10.87
N PRO A 230 9.18 -11.97 -10.24
CA PRO A 230 8.64 -12.86 -9.23
C PRO A 230 8.15 -12.09 -8.01
N THR A 231 6.90 -12.32 -7.62
CA THR A 231 6.31 -11.82 -6.38
C THR A 231 6.05 -12.99 -5.46
N ARG A 232 6.53 -12.92 -4.21
CA ARG A 232 6.31 -14.00 -3.23
C ARG A 232 4.88 -13.94 -2.73
N VAL A 233 4.22 -15.10 -2.68
CA VAL A 233 2.84 -15.25 -2.21
C VAL A 233 2.78 -16.30 -1.08
N LYS A 234 1.95 -16.00 -0.08
CA LYS A 234 1.55 -16.96 0.95
C LYS A 234 0.20 -17.55 0.57
N LEU A 235 0.10 -18.87 0.60
CA LEU A 235 -1.10 -19.63 0.32
C LEU A 235 -1.42 -20.54 1.50
N VAL A 236 -2.68 -20.97 1.58
CA VAL A 236 -3.10 -22.04 2.50
C VAL A 236 -3.60 -23.19 1.63
N GLU A 237 -2.94 -24.34 1.73
CA GLU A 237 -3.29 -25.55 0.98
C GLU A 237 -3.44 -26.70 1.97
N ASN A 238 -4.60 -27.37 1.96
CA ASN A 238 -4.92 -28.46 2.90
C ASN A 238 -4.72 -28.10 4.39
N GLY A 239 -4.91 -26.82 4.75
CA GLY A 239 -4.70 -26.32 6.11
C GLY A 239 -3.25 -25.95 6.45
N GLU A 240 -2.31 -26.15 5.53
CA GLU A 240 -0.90 -25.81 5.72
C GLU A 240 -0.53 -24.51 5.01
N THR A 241 0.36 -23.73 5.63
CA THR A 241 0.91 -22.52 5.02
C THR A 241 1.98 -22.90 4.00
N VAL A 242 1.78 -22.52 2.74
CA VAL A 242 2.72 -22.76 1.64
C VAL A 242 3.17 -21.42 1.06
N TYR A 243 4.46 -21.31 0.73
CA TYR A 243 5.02 -20.16 0.04
C TYR A 243 5.41 -20.51 -1.40
N ARG A 244 5.04 -19.65 -2.35
CA ARG A 244 5.39 -19.77 -3.76
C ARG A 244 5.75 -18.41 -4.35
N TRP A 245 6.20 -18.42 -5.59
CA TRP A 245 6.40 -17.22 -6.41
C TRP A 245 5.38 -17.19 -7.53
N THR A 246 4.81 -16.00 -7.75
CA THR A 246 3.77 -15.75 -8.75
C THR A 246 4.11 -14.53 -9.60
N ALA A 247 3.57 -14.49 -10.83
CA ALA A 247 3.53 -13.29 -11.65
C ALA A 247 2.36 -12.38 -11.27
N LYS A 248 1.41 -12.88 -10.46
CA LYS A 248 0.27 -12.12 -9.95
C LYS A 248 0.70 -11.27 -8.77
N GLY A 249 1.37 -10.17 -9.06
CA GLY A 249 1.76 -9.17 -8.09
C GLY A 249 2.56 -8.06 -8.74
N ASP A 250 3.01 -7.15 -7.90
CA ASP A 250 3.75 -5.95 -8.30
C ASP A 250 5.26 -6.04 -8.00
N GLY A 251 5.71 -7.22 -7.61
CA GLY A 251 7.07 -7.56 -7.20
C GLY A 251 7.34 -7.45 -5.70
N ALA A 252 6.50 -6.74 -4.93
CA ALA A 252 6.63 -6.61 -3.47
C ALA A 252 5.47 -7.26 -2.72
N VAL A 253 4.25 -7.16 -3.26
CA VAL A 253 3.03 -7.70 -2.66
C VAL A 253 2.26 -8.49 -3.72
N ALA A 254 1.91 -9.74 -3.40
CA ALA A 254 1.09 -10.54 -4.30
C ALA A 254 -0.34 -10.01 -4.31
N ASN A 255 -1.04 -10.17 -5.43
CA ASN A 255 -2.41 -9.67 -5.57
C ASN A 255 -3.33 -10.21 -4.47
N GLU A 256 -3.19 -11.50 -4.12
CA GLU A 256 -3.96 -12.18 -3.08
C GLU A 256 -3.84 -11.51 -1.70
N GLN A 257 -2.68 -10.91 -1.40
CA GLN A 257 -2.42 -10.28 -0.11
C GLN A 257 -2.88 -8.82 -0.04
N SER A 258 -3.19 -8.23 -1.19
CA SER A 258 -3.73 -6.87 -1.29
C SER A 258 -5.26 -6.80 -1.30
N ILE A 259 -5.94 -7.86 -1.78
CA ILE A 259 -7.40 -7.87 -1.90
C ILE A 259 -8.04 -7.88 -0.51
N LEU A 260 -9.19 -7.22 -0.34
CA LEU A 260 -10.01 -7.26 0.88
C LEU A 260 -11.38 -7.84 0.58
N GLY A 261 -11.81 -8.83 1.37
CA GLY A 261 -13.12 -9.48 1.26
C GLY A 261 -13.46 -9.84 -0.20
N ASN A 262 -14.66 -9.45 -0.64
CA ASN A 262 -15.13 -9.65 -2.01
C ASN A 262 -14.91 -8.43 -2.92
N ILE A 263 -14.06 -7.48 -2.52
CA ILE A 263 -13.82 -6.26 -3.29
C ILE A 263 -12.99 -6.60 -4.53
N THR A 264 -13.59 -6.41 -5.70
CA THR A 264 -12.91 -6.66 -6.98
C THR A 264 -11.87 -5.57 -7.23
N PRO A 265 -10.57 -5.90 -7.36
CA PRO A 265 -9.54 -4.91 -7.56
C PRO A 265 -9.48 -4.42 -9.01
N LYS A 266 -8.96 -3.22 -9.22
CA LYS A 266 -8.49 -2.73 -10.52
C LYS A 266 -7.06 -3.21 -10.74
N LEU A 267 -6.87 -4.00 -11.80
CA LEU A 267 -5.56 -4.56 -12.16
C LEU A 267 -4.82 -3.61 -13.11
N ILE A 268 -3.61 -3.23 -12.73
CA ILE A 268 -2.71 -2.43 -13.56
C ILE A 268 -1.59 -3.33 -14.05
N ARG A 269 -1.62 -3.68 -15.34
CA ARG A 269 -0.64 -4.58 -15.92
C ARG A 269 0.68 -3.87 -16.17
N GLY A 270 1.78 -4.53 -15.81
CA GLY A 270 3.12 -4.11 -16.17
C GLY A 270 3.74 -3.01 -15.33
N VAL A 271 3.04 -2.53 -14.31
CA VAL A 271 3.52 -1.46 -13.41
C VAL A 271 3.94 -2.05 -12.07
N GLY A 272 5.17 -1.77 -11.66
CA GLY A 272 5.75 -2.25 -10.41
C GLY A 272 5.28 -1.47 -9.18
N HIS A 273 5.52 -2.05 -8.00
CA HIS A 273 5.05 -1.53 -6.71
C HIS A 273 5.30 -0.02 -6.49
N ASN A 274 6.49 0.46 -6.82
CA ASN A 274 6.92 1.85 -6.61
C ASN A 274 6.51 2.81 -7.73
N ASP A 275 5.98 2.28 -8.83
CA ASP A 275 5.61 3.06 -10.01
C ASP A 275 4.09 3.29 -10.07
N LEU A 276 3.29 2.55 -9.30
CA LEU A 276 1.83 2.69 -9.30
C LEU A 276 1.34 4.07 -8.86
N THR A 277 2.01 4.71 -7.90
CA THR A 277 1.62 6.04 -7.39
C THR A 277 1.78 7.17 -8.41
N LYS A 278 2.56 6.94 -9.47
CA LYS A 278 2.81 7.89 -10.57
C LYS A 278 2.25 7.40 -11.91
N ASP A 279 1.62 6.24 -11.94
CA ASP A 279 1.06 5.69 -13.16
C ASP A 279 -0.18 6.50 -13.58
N PRO A 280 -0.26 6.98 -14.84
CA PRO A 280 -1.39 7.79 -15.29
C PRO A 280 -2.74 7.10 -15.16
N THR A 281 -2.82 5.78 -15.40
CA THR A 281 -4.07 5.02 -15.27
C THR A 281 -4.50 4.90 -13.81
N VAL A 282 -3.57 4.70 -12.89
CA VAL A 282 -3.86 4.72 -11.45
C VAL A 282 -4.40 6.08 -11.01
N ILE A 283 -3.75 7.16 -11.43
CA ILE A 283 -4.15 8.53 -11.09
C ILE A 283 -5.56 8.83 -11.63
N GLU A 284 -5.84 8.45 -12.88
CA GLU A 284 -7.15 8.61 -13.49
C GLU A 284 -8.23 7.84 -12.71
N LEU A 285 -7.94 6.61 -12.27
CA LEU A 285 -8.88 5.84 -11.44
C LEU A 285 -9.19 6.54 -10.12
N VAL A 286 -8.17 7.07 -9.42
CA VAL A 286 -8.36 7.81 -8.16
C VAL A 286 -9.25 9.03 -8.36
N VAL A 287 -8.98 9.83 -9.40
CA VAL A 287 -9.80 11.00 -9.75
C VAL A 287 -11.23 10.58 -10.10
N ASN A 288 -11.40 9.49 -10.83
CA ASN A 288 -12.73 9.00 -11.22
C ASN A 288 -13.52 8.46 -10.01
N PHE A 289 -12.88 7.76 -9.07
CA PHE A 289 -13.53 7.34 -7.82
C PHE A 289 -14.01 8.54 -7.01
N TYR A 290 -13.18 9.59 -6.91
CA TYR A 290 -13.57 10.84 -6.27
C TYR A 290 -14.81 11.46 -6.92
N LYS A 291 -14.77 11.69 -8.24
CA LYS A 291 -15.83 12.37 -8.98
C LYS A 291 -17.13 11.59 -9.04
N ASN A 292 -17.06 10.26 -9.14
CA ASN A 292 -18.26 9.42 -9.20
C ASN A 292 -19.00 9.41 -7.86
N TYR A 293 -18.28 9.51 -6.74
CA TYR A 293 -18.91 9.62 -5.43
C TYR A 293 -19.62 10.97 -5.25
N GLU A 294 -19.03 12.07 -5.73
CA GLU A 294 -19.67 13.39 -5.67
C GLU A 294 -20.99 13.49 -6.47
N ARG A 295 -21.24 12.54 -7.39
CA ARG A 295 -22.44 12.49 -8.22
C ARG A 295 -23.54 11.55 -7.69
N SER A 296 -23.23 10.71 -6.70
CA SER A 296 -24.15 9.71 -6.11
C SER A 296 -24.82 10.22 -4.84
#